data_AF-A0A1Q5T6N8-F1
#
_entry.id   AF-A0A1Q5T6N8-F1
#
_cell.length_a   1.000
_cell.length_b   1.000
_cell.length_c   1.000
_cell.angle_alpha   90.00
_cell.angle_beta   90.00
_cell.angle_gamma   90.00
#
_symmetry.space_group_name_H-M   'P 1'
#
loop_
_entity.id
_entity.type
_entity.pdbx_description
1 polymer ?
#
loop_
_entity_poly.entity_id
_entity_poly.type
_entity_poly.pdbx_seq_one_letter_code
_entity_poly.pdbx_strand_id
1 'polypeptide(L)'
;MGEFDCYCALCSGPLYAYVVQIGSSSRTRLDRRRRRVLKKLAAIEAGQSFHSFDSDSDSEHESDKASFTANEDDNGEEEEDDVYEDDERRSYDPEIATEERVGWVEDIRVLGVNGDRPFISGPARYDDAGLIYVQKGDDPNQPPIDEKPFFDCYVSSNDNEVVFPFHAHCMTVLEEAFRWYSNRSESNKQRYVQS
;
A
#
# COMPACT_ATOMS: atom_id res chain seq x y z
N MET A 1 -17.49 12.34 -10.94
CA MET A 1 -16.24 12.96 -10.46
C MET A 1 -15.32 11.82 -10.08
N GLY A 2 -14.08 11.81 -10.54
CA GLY A 2 -13.14 10.74 -10.16
C GLY A 2 -12.87 10.83 -8.67
N GLU A 3 -12.89 9.68 -8.00
CA GLU A 3 -12.36 9.52 -6.66
C GLU A 3 -10.85 9.83 -6.75
N PHE A 4 -10.40 10.85 -6.02
CA PHE A 4 -8.98 11.15 -5.94
C PHE A 4 -8.38 10.24 -4.88
N ASP A 5 -7.70 9.19 -5.28
CA ASP A 5 -6.90 8.41 -4.36
C ASP A 5 -5.61 9.17 -4.05
N CYS A 6 -5.37 9.46 -2.76
CA CYS A 6 -4.09 9.97 -2.32
C CYS A 6 -3.19 8.82 -1.88
N TYR A 7 -1.91 8.94 -2.23
CA TYR A 7 -0.89 7.97 -1.93
C TYR A 7 0.17 8.59 -1.02
N CYS A 8 1.10 7.78 -0.52
CA CYS A 8 2.25 8.25 0.23
C CYS A 8 3.28 8.88 -0.71
N ALA A 9 3.77 10.07 -0.38
CA ALA A 9 4.77 10.80 -1.16
C ALA A 9 6.13 10.09 -1.24
N LEU A 10 6.40 9.15 -0.33
CA LEU A 10 7.69 8.45 -0.24
C LEU A 10 7.69 7.09 -0.94
N CYS A 11 6.61 6.32 -0.82
CA CYS A 11 6.53 4.95 -1.35
C CYS A 11 5.45 4.73 -2.40
N SER A 12 4.61 5.74 -2.68
CA SER A 12 3.45 5.65 -3.56
C SER A 12 2.41 4.60 -3.13
N GLY A 13 2.47 4.11 -1.88
CA GLY A 13 1.47 3.22 -1.30
C GLY A 13 0.20 3.96 -0.83
N PRO A 14 -0.90 3.24 -0.59
CA PRO A 14 -2.18 3.84 -0.15
C PRO A 14 -2.07 4.50 1.23
N LEU A 15 -3.01 5.38 1.60
CA LEU A 15 -3.01 6.09 2.89
C LEU A 15 -4.04 5.57 3.91
N TYR A 16 -4.83 4.56 3.55
CA TYR A 16 -5.87 3.99 4.40
C TYR A 16 -5.94 2.47 4.19
N ALA A 17 -6.07 1.68 5.27
CA ALA A 17 -5.98 0.23 5.19
C ALA A 17 -7.19 -0.39 4.47
N TYR A 18 -8.31 0.34 4.38
CA TYR A 18 -9.48 -0.15 3.65
C TYR A 18 -9.23 -0.34 2.13
N VAL A 19 -8.25 0.35 1.53
CA VAL A 19 -7.80 0.03 0.14
C VAL A 19 -7.04 -1.29 0.08
N VAL A 20 -6.41 -1.67 1.18
CA VAL A 20 -5.62 -2.89 1.28
C VAL A 20 -6.58 -4.06 1.50
N GLN A 21 -7.21 -4.49 0.41
CA GLN A 21 -8.10 -5.64 0.42
C GLN A 21 -7.28 -6.92 0.65
N ILE A 22 -7.48 -7.55 1.80
CA ILE A 22 -6.93 -8.87 2.11
C ILE A 22 -7.90 -9.91 1.55
N GLY A 23 -7.38 -10.84 0.75
CA GLY A 23 -8.19 -11.84 0.10
C GLY A 23 -8.67 -12.94 1.03
N SER A 24 -9.55 -13.80 0.52
CA SER A 24 -10.10 -14.87 1.33
C SER A 24 -9.07 -15.95 1.68
N SER A 25 -9.21 -16.48 2.89
CA SER A 25 -8.45 -17.61 3.43
C SER A 25 -9.03 -18.98 3.07
N SER A 26 -10.13 -19.04 2.28
CA SER A 26 -10.68 -20.31 1.79
C SER A 26 -9.65 -21.08 0.97
N ARG A 27 -9.55 -22.39 1.21
CA ARG A 27 -8.58 -23.28 0.53
C ARG A 27 -8.71 -23.20 -0.99
N THR A 28 -9.93 -23.21 -1.51
CA THR A 28 -10.22 -23.14 -2.94
C THR A 28 -9.67 -21.85 -3.55
N ARG A 29 -9.84 -20.72 -2.86
CA ARG A 29 -9.37 -19.41 -3.32
C ARG A 29 -7.85 -19.26 -3.22
N LEU A 30 -7.25 -19.80 -2.15
CA LEU A 30 -5.79 -19.90 -2.01
C LEU A 30 -5.17 -20.74 -3.14
N ASP A 31 -5.75 -21.90 -3.45
CA ASP A 31 -5.24 -22.76 -4.53
C ASP A 31 -5.37 -22.07 -5.90
N ARG A 32 -6.46 -21.34 -6.14
CA ARG A 32 -6.61 -20.51 -7.36
C ARG A 32 -5.55 -19.40 -7.42
N ARG A 33 -5.29 -18.69 -6.31
CA ARG A 33 -4.23 -17.67 -6.23
C ARG A 33 -2.85 -18.27 -6.51
N ARG A 34 -2.52 -19.41 -5.89
CA ARG A 34 -1.25 -20.13 -6.11
C ARG A 34 -1.08 -20.56 -7.56
N ARG A 35 -2.13 -21.11 -8.19
CA ARG A 35 -2.14 -21.45 -9.63
C ARG A 35 -1.83 -20.22 -10.50
N ARG A 36 -2.47 -19.08 -10.23
CA ARG A 36 -2.20 -17.81 -10.95
C ARG A 36 -0.74 -17.34 -10.78
N VAL A 37 -0.21 -17.41 -9.57
CA VAL A 37 1.21 -17.04 -9.30
C VAL A 37 2.16 -17.97 -10.05
N LEU A 38 1.95 -19.28 -10.02
CA LEU A 38 2.77 -20.26 -10.75
C LEU A 38 2.72 -20.02 -12.27
N LYS A 39 1.54 -19.72 -12.83
CA LYS A 39 1.38 -19.35 -14.25
C LYS A 39 2.20 -18.10 -14.59
N LYS A 40 2.12 -17.05 -13.76
CA LYS A 40 2.90 -15.81 -13.93
C LYS A 40 4.40 -16.05 -13.85
N LEU A 41 4.86 -16.87 -12.90
CA LEU A 41 6.28 -17.23 -12.75
C LEU A 41 6.81 -17.97 -13.99
N ALA A 42 6.09 -18.99 -14.47
CA ALA A 42 6.47 -19.73 -15.67
C ALA A 42 6.55 -18.83 -16.92
N ALA A 43 5.64 -17.87 -17.04
CA ALA A 43 5.63 -16.93 -18.14
C ALA A 43 6.78 -15.91 -18.08
N ILE A 44 7.16 -15.45 -16.87
CA ILE A 44 8.38 -14.63 -16.67
C ILE A 44 9.62 -15.42 -17.07
N GLU A 45 9.73 -16.70 -16.67
CA GLU A 45 10.83 -17.58 -17.06
C GLU A 45 10.89 -17.80 -18.57
N ALA A 46 9.73 -17.85 -19.24
CA ALA A 46 9.61 -17.92 -20.69
C ALA A 46 9.87 -16.59 -21.43
N GLY A 47 10.15 -15.50 -20.71
CA GLY A 47 10.41 -14.17 -21.26
C GLY A 47 9.17 -13.45 -21.80
N GLN A 48 7.97 -13.85 -21.36
CA GLN A 48 6.72 -13.18 -21.74
C GLN A 48 6.54 -11.87 -20.97
N SER A 49 5.87 -10.89 -21.58
CA SER A 49 5.65 -9.57 -20.96
C SER A 49 4.47 -9.61 -19.98
N PHE A 50 4.52 -8.75 -18.96
CA PHE A 50 3.52 -8.72 -17.89
C PHE A 50 2.11 -8.32 -18.35
N HIS A 51 1.98 -7.68 -19.51
CA HIS A 51 0.70 -7.20 -20.04
C HIS A 51 -0.18 -8.30 -20.63
N SER A 52 0.31 -9.54 -20.78
CA SER A 52 -0.51 -10.66 -21.28
C SER A 52 -1.47 -11.24 -20.25
N PHE A 53 -1.40 -10.82 -18.97
CA PHE A 53 -2.14 -11.47 -17.88
C PHE A 53 -3.48 -10.82 -17.52
N ASP A 54 -3.73 -9.58 -17.96
CA ASP A 54 -4.98 -8.86 -17.65
C ASP A 54 -6.17 -9.30 -18.52
N SER A 55 -5.90 -10.04 -19.61
CA SER A 55 -6.92 -10.42 -20.59
C SER A 55 -7.46 -11.84 -20.42
N ASP A 56 -6.92 -12.62 -19.46
CA ASP A 56 -7.47 -13.92 -19.09
C ASP A 56 -8.70 -13.70 -18.19
N SER A 57 -9.80 -13.25 -18.80
CA SER A 57 -11.13 -13.53 -18.27
C SER A 57 -11.22 -15.06 -18.20
N ASP A 58 -11.11 -15.63 -17.00
CA ASP A 58 -11.42 -17.04 -16.74
C ASP A 58 -12.86 -17.32 -17.17
N SER A 59 -13.04 -17.59 -18.45
CA SER A 59 -14.11 -18.42 -18.96
C SER A 59 -13.62 -19.87 -18.92
N GLU A 60 -13.13 -20.31 -17.75
CA GLU A 60 -12.95 -21.73 -17.47
C GLU A 60 -14.33 -22.33 -17.22
N HIS A 61 -15.09 -22.47 -18.32
CA HIS A 61 -16.21 -23.40 -18.35
C HIS A 61 -15.60 -24.80 -18.18
N GLU A 62 -15.86 -25.41 -17.01
CA GLU A 62 -15.46 -26.76 -16.67
C GLU A 62 -15.58 -27.71 -17.87
N SER A 63 -14.44 -28.08 -18.45
CA SER A 63 -14.40 -29.15 -19.44
C SER A 63 -13.04 -29.81 -19.49
N ASP A 64 -12.48 -30.17 -18.34
CA ASP A 64 -11.45 -31.22 -18.29
C ASP A 64 -11.65 -32.10 -17.04
N LYS A 65 -12.62 -33.00 -17.15
CA LYS A 65 -12.71 -34.21 -16.30
C LYS A 65 -11.54 -35.13 -16.64
N ALA A 66 -10.41 -34.94 -15.97
CA ALA A 66 -9.35 -35.94 -15.87
C ALA A 66 -9.32 -36.52 -14.44
N SER A 67 -10.14 -37.55 -14.24
CA SER A 67 -9.92 -38.71 -13.36
C SER A 67 -8.98 -38.55 -12.16
N PHE A 68 -9.56 -38.34 -10.97
CA PHE A 68 -9.04 -38.96 -9.74
C PHE A 68 -10.22 -39.43 -8.89
N THR A 69 -10.29 -40.74 -8.67
CA THR A 69 -11.34 -41.40 -7.91
C THR A 69 -11.10 -41.32 -6.39
N ALA A 70 -12.20 -41.07 -5.68
CA ALA A 70 -12.49 -41.42 -4.27
C ALA A 70 -11.80 -40.60 -3.16
N ASN A 71 -12.54 -39.66 -2.58
CA ASN A 71 -13.31 -39.94 -1.36
C ASN A 71 -14.45 -38.92 -1.19
N GLU A 72 -15.66 -39.44 -1.04
CA GLU A 72 -16.87 -38.74 -0.59
C GLU A 72 -16.78 -38.55 0.93
N ASP A 73 -16.75 -37.30 1.38
CA ASP A 73 -17.39 -36.80 2.62
C ASP A 73 -16.77 -35.43 2.97
N ASP A 74 -17.37 -34.36 2.45
CA ASP A 74 -17.57 -33.16 3.25
C ASP A 74 -18.72 -32.35 2.65
N ASN A 75 -19.91 -32.60 3.16
CA ASN A 75 -21.09 -31.79 2.91
C ASN A 75 -20.96 -30.51 3.77
N GLY A 76 -20.02 -29.65 3.39
CA GLY A 76 -19.92 -28.28 3.88
C GLY A 76 -20.51 -27.37 2.82
N GLU A 77 -21.76 -26.94 3.03
CA GLU A 77 -22.29 -25.74 2.40
C GLU A 77 -21.40 -24.57 2.87
N GLU A 78 -20.24 -24.39 2.24
CA GLU A 78 -19.48 -23.15 2.34
C GLU A 78 -20.35 -22.11 1.65
N GLU A 79 -21.03 -21.28 2.44
CA GLU A 79 -21.67 -20.06 1.97
C GLU A 79 -20.69 -19.38 1.01
N GLU A 80 -21.05 -19.32 -0.28
CA GLU A 80 -20.32 -18.54 -1.27
C GLU A 80 -20.37 -17.10 -0.81
N ASP A 81 -19.40 -16.71 0.01
CA ASP A 81 -19.19 -15.35 0.43
C ASP A 81 -19.02 -14.54 -0.87
N ASP A 82 -19.96 -13.63 -1.14
CA ASP A 82 -20.16 -12.83 -2.37
C ASP A 82 -18.98 -11.87 -2.69
N VAL A 83 -17.76 -12.28 -2.41
CA VAL A 83 -16.54 -11.61 -2.89
C VAL A 83 -16.49 -11.84 -4.39
N TYR A 84 -16.82 -10.79 -5.14
CA TYR A 84 -16.72 -10.79 -6.58
C TYR A 84 -15.35 -11.32 -7.00
N GLU A 85 -15.31 -12.17 -8.04
CA GLU A 85 -14.06 -12.79 -8.50
C GLU A 85 -12.96 -11.75 -8.81
N ASP A 86 -13.36 -10.55 -9.23
CA ASP A 86 -12.46 -9.42 -9.46
C ASP A 86 -11.83 -8.84 -8.17
N ASP A 87 -12.55 -8.85 -7.05
CA ASP A 87 -12.01 -8.44 -5.74
C ASP A 87 -10.96 -9.45 -5.28
N GLU A 88 -11.22 -10.75 -5.45
CA GLU A 88 -10.26 -11.81 -5.15
C GLU A 88 -9.06 -11.82 -6.12
N ARG A 89 -9.20 -11.18 -7.29
CA ARG A 89 -8.10 -11.04 -8.24
C ARG A 89 -7.10 -9.97 -7.83
N ARG A 90 -7.57 -8.89 -7.20
CA ARG A 90 -6.79 -7.71 -6.83
C ARG A 90 -6.39 -7.69 -5.35
N SER A 91 -6.98 -8.56 -4.54
CA SER A 91 -6.67 -8.68 -3.12
C SER A 91 -5.30 -9.32 -2.84
N TYR A 92 -4.71 -8.93 -1.72
CA TYR A 92 -3.47 -9.49 -1.22
C TYR A 92 -3.67 -10.92 -0.71
N ASP A 93 -2.62 -11.72 -0.74
CA ASP A 93 -2.63 -13.06 -0.16
C ASP A 93 -2.73 -12.96 1.38
N PRO A 94 -3.78 -13.54 2.02
CA PRO A 94 -3.94 -13.48 3.48
C PRO A 94 -2.86 -14.24 4.25
N GLU A 95 -2.11 -15.15 3.61
CA GLU A 95 -0.96 -15.81 4.25
C GLU A 95 0.26 -14.87 4.38
N ILE A 96 0.28 -13.80 3.57
CA ILE A 96 1.39 -12.83 3.50
C ILE A 96 0.98 -11.50 4.15
N ALA A 97 -0.15 -10.95 3.71
CA ALA A 97 -0.72 -9.70 4.22
C ALA A 97 -1.83 -10.01 5.21
N THR A 98 -1.64 -9.61 6.46
CA THR A 98 -2.67 -9.64 7.50
C THR A 98 -3.02 -8.21 7.87
N GLU A 99 -4.20 -7.98 8.47
CA GLU A 99 -4.62 -6.65 8.91
C GLU A 99 -3.56 -6.01 9.81
N GLU A 100 -3.01 -6.79 10.75
CA GLU A 100 -1.91 -6.39 11.62
C GLU A 100 -0.66 -5.96 10.83
N ARG A 101 -0.28 -6.72 9.80
CA ARG A 101 0.92 -6.44 8.98
C ARG A 101 0.76 -5.24 8.07
N VAL A 102 -0.47 -4.83 7.76
CA VAL A 102 -0.74 -3.68 6.88
C VAL A 102 -1.23 -2.46 7.65
N GLY A 103 -1.48 -2.58 8.96
CA GLY A 103 -1.96 -1.47 9.80
C GLY A 103 -1.02 -0.25 9.83
N TRP A 104 0.28 -0.44 9.57
CA TRP A 104 1.24 0.67 9.47
C TRP A 104 0.91 1.66 8.33
N VAL A 105 0.13 1.24 7.34
CA VAL A 105 -0.30 2.06 6.20
C VAL A 105 -1.21 3.21 6.63
N GLU A 106 -1.85 3.11 7.80
CA GLU A 106 -2.69 4.18 8.36
C GLU A 106 -1.88 5.12 9.28
N ASP A 107 -0.68 4.72 9.69
CA ASP A 107 0.20 5.56 10.49
C ASP A 107 0.88 6.59 9.58
N ILE A 108 0.14 7.65 9.27
CA ILE A 108 0.54 8.70 8.33
C ILE A 108 0.81 10.03 9.04
N ARG A 109 1.66 10.84 8.43
CA ARG A 109 1.96 12.24 8.78
C ARG A 109 1.92 13.05 7.49
N VAL A 110 1.91 14.37 7.60
CA VAL A 110 2.03 15.25 6.44
C VAL A 110 3.27 16.12 6.54
N LEU A 111 3.89 16.34 5.40
CA LEU A 111 4.92 17.35 5.20
C LEU A 111 4.25 18.58 4.56
N GLY A 112 4.36 19.72 5.22
CA GLY A 112 3.81 20.98 4.75
C GLY A 112 4.80 22.12 4.87
N VAL A 113 4.37 23.32 4.45
CA VAL A 113 5.14 24.56 4.61
C VAL A 113 4.25 25.59 5.29
N ASN A 114 4.70 26.10 6.43
CA ASN A 114 4.06 27.19 7.16
C ASN A 114 4.91 28.46 7.00
N GLY A 115 4.44 29.39 6.17
CA GLY A 115 5.23 30.54 5.73
C GLY A 115 6.43 30.11 4.89
N ASP A 116 7.64 30.26 5.42
CA ASP A 116 8.90 29.83 4.79
C ASP A 116 9.53 28.59 5.47
N ARG A 117 8.84 28.01 6.46
CA ARG A 117 9.38 26.91 7.27
C ARG A 117 8.66 25.60 6.96
N PRO A 118 9.39 24.52 6.65
CA PRO A 118 8.77 23.21 6.55
C PRO A 118 8.30 22.74 7.92
N PHE A 119 7.26 21.93 7.95
CA PHE A 119 6.80 21.24 9.15
C PHE A 119 6.40 19.80 8.87
N ILE A 120 6.58 18.94 9.87
CA ILE A 120 5.96 17.61 9.92
C ILE A 120 4.84 17.64 10.96
N SER A 121 3.65 17.18 10.58
CA SER A 121 2.51 17.14 11.49
C SER A 121 2.66 16.07 12.58
N GLY A 122 1.78 16.10 13.58
CA GLY A 122 1.41 14.91 14.36
C GLY A 122 0.63 13.89 13.52
N PRO A 123 0.08 12.83 14.15
CA PRO A 123 -0.71 11.82 13.46
C PRO A 123 -1.79 12.41 12.56
N ALA A 124 -1.93 11.85 11.36
CA ALA A 124 -2.89 12.32 10.38
C ALA A 124 -3.84 11.19 9.96
N ARG A 125 -4.99 11.56 9.40
CA ARG A 125 -5.98 10.64 8.86
C ARG A 125 -6.47 11.20 7.53
N TYR A 126 -6.23 10.44 6.46
CA TYR A 126 -6.79 10.73 5.15
C TYR A 126 -8.32 10.61 5.21
N ASP A 127 -9.00 11.55 4.57
CA ASP A 127 -10.44 11.49 4.31
C ASP A 127 -10.65 11.48 2.80
N ASP A 128 -11.89 11.56 2.33
CA ASP A 128 -12.15 11.56 0.90
C ASP A 128 -11.72 12.86 0.18
N ALA A 129 -11.72 12.79 -1.16
CA ALA A 129 -11.52 13.93 -2.06
C ALA A 129 -10.24 14.76 -1.81
N GLY A 130 -9.15 14.10 -1.41
CA GLY A 130 -7.85 14.76 -1.19
C GLY A 130 -7.74 15.51 0.14
N LEU A 131 -8.71 15.41 1.04
CA LEU A 131 -8.66 16.07 2.33
C LEU A 131 -7.89 15.21 3.35
N ILE A 132 -7.11 15.85 4.23
CA ILE A 132 -6.41 15.15 5.31
C ILE A 132 -6.51 15.90 6.62
N TYR A 133 -6.90 15.18 7.67
CA TYR A 133 -6.97 15.70 9.03
C TYR A 133 -5.66 15.46 9.76
N VAL A 134 -5.17 16.46 10.49
CA VAL A 134 -3.91 16.35 11.23
C VAL A 134 -4.10 16.66 12.70
N GLN A 135 -3.36 15.93 13.53
CA GLN A 135 -3.25 16.16 14.96
C GLN A 135 -1.98 16.94 15.29
N LYS A 136 -1.92 17.44 16.53
CA LYS A 136 -0.79 18.23 17.02
C LYS A 136 0.42 17.32 17.17
N GLY A 137 1.50 17.69 16.50
CA GLY A 137 2.81 17.09 16.65
C GLY A 137 3.73 17.95 17.49
N ASP A 138 4.99 17.53 17.53
CA ASP A 138 6.06 18.18 18.29
C ASP A 138 6.84 19.21 17.47
N ASP A 139 6.55 19.34 16.17
CA ASP A 139 7.23 20.30 15.29
C ASP A 139 6.80 21.74 15.64
N PRO A 140 7.72 22.62 16.08
CA PRO A 140 7.38 23.99 16.44
C PRO A 140 6.92 24.84 15.26
N ASN A 141 7.13 24.39 14.02
CA ASN A 141 6.68 25.08 12.82
C ASN A 141 5.29 24.60 12.35
N GLN A 142 4.73 23.54 12.95
CA GLN A 142 3.38 23.12 12.62
C GLN A 142 2.39 24.24 12.96
N PRO A 143 1.50 24.64 12.03
CA PRO A 143 0.52 25.67 12.28
C PRO A 143 -0.45 25.26 13.42
N PRO A 144 -1.03 26.22 14.16
CA PRO A 144 -2.05 25.94 15.16
C PRO A 144 -3.25 25.18 14.55
N ILE A 145 -3.60 24.05 15.15
CA ILE A 145 -4.63 23.13 14.62
C ILE A 145 -6.04 23.56 14.99
N ASP A 146 -6.17 24.32 16.07
CA ASP A 146 -7.42 24.87 16.60
C ASP A 146 -8.14 25.78 15.59
N GLU A 147 -7.43 26.34 14.62
CA GLU A 147 -8.02 27.16 13.55
C GLU A 147 -8.39 26.34 12.30
N LYS A 148 -7.53 25.40 11.88
CA LYS A 148 -7.74 24.54 10.71
C LYS A 148 -7.06 23.17 10.90
N PRO A 149 -7.81 22.11 11.25
CA PRO A 149 -7.23 20.79 11.45
C PRO A 149 -7.11 19.97 10.15
N PHE A 150 -7.38 20.55 8.99
CA PHE A 150 -7.40 19.86 7.71
C PHE A 150 -6.64 20.61 6.61
N PHE A 151 -6.06 19.84 5.71
CA PHE A 151 -5.21 20.30 4.60
C PHE A 151 -5.61 19.61 3.30
N ASP A 152 -5.21 20.18 2.16
CA ASP A 152 -5.39 19.54 0.86
C ASP A 152 -4.14 18.74 0.49
N CYS A 153 -4.31 17.48 0.09
CA CYS A 153 -3.21 16.63 -0.37
C CYS A 153 -2.86 16.96 -1.83
N TYR A 154 -1.58 17.22 -2.09
CA TYR A 154 -0.99 17.42 -3.43
C TYR A 154 -1.48 18.62 -4.27
N VAL A 155 -2.78 18.94 -4.23
CA VAL A 155 -3.43 19.94 -5.07
C VAL A 155 -4.44 20.72 -4.25
N SER A 156 -4.35 22.05 -4.29
CA SER A 156 -5.31 22.95 -3.66
C SER A 156 -6.68 22.78 -4.31
N SER A 157 -7.63 22.21 -3.57
CA SER A 157 -8.99 21.89 -4.05
C SER A 157 -10.07 22.61 -3.24
N ASN A 158 -9.77 22.93 -1.98
CA ASN A 158 -10.69 23.53 -1.01
C ASN A 158 -10.15 24.86 -0.44
N ASP A 159 -9.24 25.51 -1.17
CA ASP A 159 -8.50 26.71 -0.73
C ASP A 159 -7.75 26.50 0.60
N ASN A 160 -7.38 25.25 0.91
CA ASN A 160 -6.51 24.93 2.04
C ASN A 160 -5.04 24.96 1.62
N GLU A 161 -4.15 24.98 2.61
CA GLU A 161 -2.73 24.77 2.35
C GLU A 161 -2.49 23.35 1.83
N VAL A 162 -1.56 23.23 0.88
CA VAL A 162 -1.21 21.96 0.25
C VAL A 162 -0.14 21.26 1.06
N VAL A 163 -0.36 19.98 1.32
CA VAL A 163 0.56 19.11 2.06
C VAL A 163 0.84 17.81 1.31
N PHE A 164 1.91 17.14 1.72
CA PHE A 164 2.38 15.88 1.15
C PHE A 164 2.29 14.78 2.21
N PRO A 165 1.29 13.89 2.13
CA PRO A 165 1.14 12.80 3.09
C PRO A 165 2.24 11.75 2.91
N PHE A 166 2.65 11.12 4.01
CA PHE A 166 3.58 10.01 4.00
C PHE A 166 3.36 9.09 5.20
N HIS A 167 3.70 7.80 5.07
CA HIS A 167 3.71 6.88 6.21
C HIS A 167 4.87 7.19 7.15
N ALA A 168 4.63 7.23 8.46
CA ALA A 168 5.66 7.43 9.47
C ALA A 168 6.81 6.42 9.30
N HIS A 169 6.48 5.17 8.99
CA HIS A 169 7.44 4.10 8.72
C HIS A 169 8.33 4.38 7.49
N CYS A 170 7.78 4.99 6.44
CA CYS A 170 8.57 5.39 5.28
C CYS A 170 9.60 6.48 5.63
N MET A 171 9.26 7.41 6.52
CA MET A 171 10.20 8.40 7.01
C MET A 171 11.33 7.76 7.82
N THR A 172 11.02 6.79 8.69
CA THR A 172 12.05 6.01 9.42
C THR A 172 13.03 5.34 8.47
N VAL A 173 12.55 4.71 7.40
CA VAL A 173 13.43 4.09 6.38
C VAL A 173 14.30 5.13 5.68
N LEU A 174 13.72 6.28 5.33
CA LEU A 174 14.45 7.37 4.68
C LEU A 174 15.55 7.92 5.60
N GLU A 175 15.26 8.13 6.89
CA GLU A 175 16.23 8.58 7.88
C GLU A 175 17.41 7.59 8.02
N GLU A 176 17.13 6.30 8.08
CA GLU A 176 18.16 5.26 8.16
C GLU A 176 19.04 5.23 6.90
N ALA A 177 18.44 5.38 5.71
CA ALA A 177 19.18 5.51 4.46
C ALA A 177 20.11 6.74 4.46
N PHE A 178 19.62 7.88 4.94
CA PHE A 178 20.42 9.10 5.08
C PHE A 178 21.58 8.95 6.08
N ARG A 179 21.33 8.33 7.24
CA ARG A 179 22.37 8.03 8.24
C ARG A 179 23.47 7.16 7.63
N TRP A 180 23.08 6.08 6.95
CA TRP A 180 24.02 5.18 6.29
C TRP A 180 24.88 5.91 5.26
N TYR A 181 24.26 6.71 4.40
CA TYR A 181 24.98 7.49 3.39
C TYR A 181 25.97 8.49 4.02
N SER A 182 25.54 9.20 5.06
CA SER A 182 26.35 10.22 5.73
C SER A 182 27.59 9.62 6.36
N ASN A 183 27.44 8.52 7.11
CA ASN A 183 28.54 7.80 7.76
C ASN A 183 29.56 7.26 6.73
N ARG A 184 29.08 6.81 5.57
CA ARG A 184 29.94 6.33 4.49
C ARG A 184 30.72 7.48 3.83
N SER A 185 30.10 8.65 3.70
CA SER A 185 30.77 9.85 3.18
C SER A 185 31.91 10.31 4.08
N GLU A 186 31.73 10.27 5.41
CA GLU A 186 32.75 10.65 6.39
C GLU A 186 33.90 9.65 6.43
N SER A 187 33.58 8.35 6.39
CA SER A 187 34.58 7.27 6.30
C SER A 187 35.44 7.40 5.04
N ASN A 188 34.85 7.81 3.92
CA ASN A 188 35.58 8.07 2.67
C ASN A 188 36.44 9.33 2.75
N LYS A 189 35.97 10.41 3.41
CA LYS A 189 36.76 11.62 3.62
C LYS A 189 38.00 11.34 4.49
N GLN A 190 37.88 10.53 5.55
CA GLN A 190 39.01 10.16 6.40
C GLN A 190 40.08 9.35 5.66
N ARG A 191 39.69 8.50 4.71
CA ARG A 191 40.63 7.72 3.88
C ARG A 191 41.46 8.57 2.92
N TYR A 192 40.93 9.70 2.45
CA TYR A 192 41.64 10.63 1.55
C TYR A 192 42.61 11.57 2.29
N VAL A 193 42.45 11.76 3.60
CA VAL A 193 43.33 12.64 4.40
C VAL A 193 44.58 11.90 4.90
N GLN A 194 44.58 10.55 4.85
CA GLN A 194 45.69 9.71 5.27
C GLN A 194 46.56 9.18 4.12
N SER A 195 46.31 9.61 2.88
CA SER A 195 47.09 9.26 1.68
C SER A 195 47.96 10.41 1.19
#